data_AF-A0A926CYV2-F1
#
_entry.id   AF-A0A926CYV2-F1
#
_cell.length_a   1.000
_cell.length_b   1.000
_cell.length_c   1.000
_cell.angle_alpha   90.00
_cell.angle_beta   90.00
_cell.angle_gamma   90.00
#
_symmetry.space_group_name_H-M   'P 1'
#
loop_
_entity.id
_entity.type
_entity.pdbx_description
1 polymer ?
#
loop_
_entity_poly.entity_id
_entity_poly.type
_entity_poly.pdbx_seq_one_letter_code
_entity_poly.pdbx_strand_id
1 'polypeptide(L)'
;MADKKSFMVYLDYEGPISKLSDAESGQLFKALFAYASTGVAPALEGATAIAFEFIRAQMDRDTEKWESAKQAHIEAGRRGGRPRKQEPEKTERFFDGAEKTKCFSEKPNESVTVTVEDTVTVTETVEDIITPPTPSKGRKSKKVDPFVEFAGGDAEMAEALSGFAEMRKKMRKPMTDRAKTLLLAKLEKLSPDRARQIALLDEATAKNWLSVYDGSDYNRVSHAPPGSKGDEWDRLIASYGGYDEGGKIIDITEHG
;
A
#
# COMPACT_ATOMS: atom_id res chain seq x y z
N MET A 1 -20.59 11.72 22.55
CA MET A 1 -19.16 11.54 22.15
C MET A 1 -18.92 12.32 20.86
N ALA A 2 -17.82 12.12 20.12
CA ALA A 2 -17.75 12.52 18.70
C ALA A 2 -18.74 11.69 17.85
N ASP A 3 -19.11 12.18 16.65
CA ASP A 3 -20.02 11.52 15.71
C ASP A 3 -19.44 10.22 15.11
N LYS A 4 -19.43 9.16 15.92
CA LYS A 4 -19.00 7.81 15.53
C LYS A 4 -20.14 7.12 14.79
N LYS A 5 -19.87 6.68 13.55
CA LYS A 5 -20.84 5.94 12.72
C LYS A 5 -21.08 4.48 13.17
N SER A 6 -20.25 3.98 14.08
CA SER A 6 -20.30 2.62 14.61
C SER A 6 -19.55 2.52 15.94
N PHE A 7 -19.81 1.45 16.69
CA PHE A 7 -19.02 0.98 17.83
C PHE A 7 -18.77 -0.52 17.68
N MET A 8 -17.87 -1.08 18.48
CA MET A 8 -17.58 -2.51 18.51
C MET A 8 -18.28 -3.18 19.68
N VAL A 9 -18.74 -4.42 19.47
CA VAL A 9 -19.22 -5.34 20.52
C VAL A 9 -18.35 -6.58 20.42
N TYR A 10 -17.82 -7.05 21.54
CA TYR A 10 -16.90 -8.18 21.59
C TYR A 10 -17.64 -9.51 21.81
N LEU A 11 -17.13 -10.58 21.20
CA LEU A 11 -17.72 -11.93 21.30
C LEU A 11 -17.72 -12.45 22.74
N ASP A 12 -16.78 -12.00 23.58
CA ASP A 12 -16.71 -12.30 25.02
C ASP A 12 -18.00 -11.96 25.80
N TYR A 13 -18.88 -11.11 25.22
CA TYR A 13 -20.17 -10.75 25.79
C TYR A 13 -21.32 -11.74 25.47
N GLU A 14 -21.11 -12.73 24.60
CA GLU A 14 -22.09 -13.77 24.30
C GLU A 14 -22.53 -14.55 25.55
N GLY A 15 -21.58 -14.99 26.38
CA GLY A 15 -21.85 -15.77 27.60
C GLY A 15 -22.58 -15.00 28.72
N PRO A 16 -22.43 -13.67 28.84
CA PRO A 16 -23.33 -12.81 29.61
C PRO A 16 -24.70 -12.56 28.94
N ILE A 17 -24.73 -12.23 27.64
CA ILE A 17 -25.96 -11.81 26.94
C ILE A 17 -26.95 -12.97 26.78
N SER A 18 -26.47 -14.19 26.51
CA SER A 18 -27.28 -15.42 26.43
C SER A 18 -27.97 -15.83 27.75
N LYS A 19 -27.73 -15.11 28.85
CA LYS A 19 -28.41 -15.31 30.15
C LYS A 19 -29.48 -14.27 30.45
N LEU A 20 -29.63 -13.27 29.58
CA LEU A 20 -30.70 -12.29 29.59
C LEU A 20 -31.84 -12.77 28.70
N SER A 21 -33.09 -12.42 29.03
CA SER A 21 -34.21 -12.59 28.09
C SER A 21 -34.06 -11.68 26.87
N ASP A 22 -34.74 -11.98 25.76
CA ASP A 22 -34.71 -11.14 24.54
C ASP A 22 -35.18 -9.71 24.80
N ALA A 23 -36.09 -9.53 25.76
CA ALA A 23 -36.56 -8.22 26.20
C ALA A 23 -35.43 -7.42 26.90
N GLU A 24 -34.69 -8.06 27.80
CA GLU A 24 -33.55 -7.48 28.52
C GLU A 24 -32.36 -7.23 27.59
N SER A 25 -32.04 -8.18 26.69
CA SER A 25 -31.05 -8.02 25.63
C SER A 25 -31.43 -6.86 24.70
N GLY A 26 -32.70 -6.76 24.31
CA GLY A 26 -33.23 -5.64 23.52
C GLY A 26 -33.16 -4.30 24.24
N GLN A 27 -33.32 -4.25 25.58
CA GLN A 27 -33.09 -3.06 26.39
C GLN A 27 -31.60 -2.70 26.46
N LEU A 28 -30.72 -3.68 26.71
CA LEU A 28 -29.27 -3.53 26.75
C LEU A 28 -28.71 -2.96 25.44
N PHE A 29 -29.10 -3.52 24.28
CA PHE A 29 -28.65 -2.99 22.99
C PHE A 29 -29.17 -1.57 22.72
N LYS A 30 -30.44 -1.28 23.02
CA LYS A 30 -30.97 0.11 22.92
C LYS A 30 -30.19 1.08 23.81
N ALA A 31 -29.82 0.66 25.01
CA ALA A 31 -28.99 1.44 25.92
C ALA A 31 -27.58 1.68 25.39
N LEU A 32 -26.95 0.68 24.77
CA LEU A 32 -25.64 0.81 24.13
C LEU A 32 -25.68 1.77 22.93
N PHE A 33 -26.72 1.73 22.09
CA PHE A 33 -26.91 2.72 21.01
C PHE A 33 -27.14 4.15 21.55
N ALA A 34 -27.92 4.30 22.62
CA ALA A 34 -28.12 5.59 23.29
C ALA A 34 -26.81 6.12 23.90
N TYR A 35 -26.00 5.25 24.49
CA TYR A 35 -24.69 5.60 25.06
C TYR A 35 -23.66 5.97 23.98
N ALA A 36 -23.56 5.18 22.91
CA ALA A 36 -22.62 5.42 21.81
C ALA A 36 -22.84 6.78 21.11
N SER A 37 -24.11 7.18 20.98
CA SER A 37 -24.50 8.46 20.38
C SER A 37 -24.37 9.62 21.38
N THR A 38 -25.11 9.58 22.50
CA THR A 38 -25.20 10.72 23.43
C THR A 38 -24.02 10.82 24.40
N GLY A 39 -23.42 9.69 24.80
CA GLY A 39 -22.49 9.60 25.92
C GLY A 39 -23.16 9.60 27.31
N VAL A 40 -24.51 9.60 27.38
CA VAL A 40 -25.27 9.54 28.63
C VAL A 40 -25.64 8.09 28.92
N ALA A 41 -25.30 7.60 30.11
CA ALA A 41 -25.73 6.28 30.56
C ALA A 41 -27.24 6.31 30.88
N PRO A 42 -28.08 5.49 30.22
CA PRO A 42 -29.50 5.41 30.54
C PRO A 42 -29.72 4.66 31.85
N ALA A 43 -30.87 4.90 32.48
CA ALA A 43 -31.31 4.09 33.62
C ALA A 43 -31.62 2.66 33.16
N LEU A 44 -30.98 1.69 33.81
CA LEU A 44 -31.16 0.25 33.64
C LEU A 44 -31.23 -0.39 35.03
N GLU A 45 -31.83 -1.57 35.14
CA GLU A 45 -31.99 -2.29 36.40
C GLU A 45 -31.52 -3.75 36.28
N GLY A 46 -31.21 -4.36 37.43
CA GLY A 46 -30.86 -5.78 37.52
C GLY A 46 -29.66 -6.17 36.65
N ALA A 47 -29.78 -7.31 35.95
CA ALA A 47 -28.71 -7.87 35.13
C ALA A 47 -28.35 -6.99 33.92
N THR A 48 -29.31 -6.23 33.37
CA THR A 48 -29.05 -5.33 32.22
C THR A 48 -28.09 -4.20 32.58
N ALA A 49 -28.20 -3.63 33.78
CA ALA A 49 -27.30 -2.59 34.27
C ALA A 49 -25.86 -3.11 34.40
N ILE A 50 -25.69 -4.29 35.01
CA ILE A 50 -24.39 -4.93 35.21
C ILE A 50 -23.73 -5.25 33.85
N ALA A 51 -24.48 -5.83 32.91
CA ALA A 51 -23.99 -6.10 31.57
C ALA A 51 -23.60 -4.80 30.81
N PHE A 52 -24.42 -3.76 30.93
CA PHE A 52 -24.12 -2.45 30.35
C PHE A 52 -22.86 -1.82 30.93
N GLU A 53 -22.63 -1.89 32.25
CA GLU A 53 -21.42 -1.35 32.90
C GLU A 53 -20.14 -2.00 32.39
N PHE A 54 -20.11 -3.33 32.24
CA PHE A 54 -18.94 -4.03 31.68
C PHE A 54 -18.65 -3.64 30.22
N ILE A 55 -19.68 -3.55 29.37
CA ILE A 55 -19.52 -3.19 27.96
C ILE A 55 -19.14 -1.71 27.82
N ARG A 56 -19.79 -0.82 28.57
CA ARG A 56 -19.47 0.62 28.65
C ARG A 56 -18.01 0.83 29.07
N ALA A 57 -17.57 0.19 30.14
CA ALA A 57 -16.20 0.33 30.63
C ALA A 57 -15.15 -0.12 29.60
N GLN A 58 -15.52 -0.98 28.63
CA GLN A 58 -14.68 -1.32 27.48
C GLN A 58 -14.77 -0.25 26.38
N MET A 59 -15.98 0.18 25.98
CA MET A 59 -16.21 1.24 24.99
C MET A 59 -15.47 2.55 25.35
N ASP A 60 -15.41 2.89 26.63
CA ASP A 60 -14.72 4.09 27.12
C ASP A 60 -13.19 3.95 26.99
N ARG A 61 -12.62 2.78 27.36
CA ARG A 61 -11.19 2.48 27.20
C ARG A 61 -10.74 2.43 25.74
N ASP A 62 -11.54 1.82 24.85
CA ASP A 62 -11.22 1.79 23.42
C ASP A 62 -11.42 3.16 22.76
N THR A 63 -12.32 4.00 23.28
CA THR A 63 -12.44 5.40 22.89
C THR A 63 -11.19 6.19 23.26
N GLU A 64 -10.75 6.14 24.51
CA GLU A 64 -9.53 6.83 24.98
C GLU A 64 -8.29 6.38 24.18
N LYS A 65 -8.16 5.08 23.93
CA LYS A 65 -7.09 4.48 23.13
C LYS A 65 -7.12 4.96 21.67
N TRP A 66 -8.30 5.03 21.04
CA TRP A 66 -8.46 5.55 19.68
C TRP A 66 -8.16 7.05 19.60
N GLU A 67 -8.62 7.85 20.57
CA GLU A 67 -8.37 9.29 20.61
C GLU A 67 -6.89 9.60 20.86
N SER A 68 -6.23 8.85 21.74
CA SER A 68 -4.78 8.91 21.99
C SER A 68 -3.97 8.56 20.74
N ALA A 69 -4.31 7.47 20.05
CA ALA A 69 -3.66 7.07 18.81
C ALA A 69 -3.87 8.12 17.69
N LYS A 70 -5.10 8.66 17.58
CA LYS A 70 -5.44 9.74 16.65
C LYS A 70 -4.63 11.01 16.91
N GLN A 71 -4.47 11.43 18.17
CA GLN A 71 -3.62 12.56 18.54
C GLN A 71 -2.16 12.30 18.18
N ALA A 72 -1.60 11.13 18.54
CA ALA A 72 -0.23 10.76 18.19
C ALA A 72 0.01 10.73 16.66
N HIS A 73 -0.96 10.28 15.87
CA HIS A 73 -0.91 10.34 14.41
C HIS A 73 -1.00 11.78 13.85
N ILE A 74 -1.80 12.65 14.46
CA ILE A 74 -1.87 14.08 14.09
C ILE A 74 -0.52 14.77 14.40
N GLU A 75 0.10 14.50 15.55
CA GLU A 75 1.41 15.05 15.89
C GLU A 75 2.53 14.49 15.01
N ALA A 76 2.54 13.18 14.76
CA ALA A 76 3.47 12.55 13.83
C ALA A 76 3.30 13.09 12.40
N GLY A 77 2.07 13.36 11.97
CA GLY A 77 1.76 14.03 10.70
C GLY A 77 2.25 15.48 10.67
N ARG A 78 2.05 16.24 11.75
CA ARG A 78 2.54 17.63 11.90
C ARG A 78 4.07 17.72 11.89
N ARG A 79 4.76 16.71 12.43
CA ARG A 79 6.22 16.63 12.56
C ARG A 79 6.91 15.96 11.37
N GLY A 80 6.24 15.04 10.68
CA GLY A 80 6.77 14.26 9.55
C GLY A 80 6.26 14.69 8.18
N GLY A 81 5.24 15.55 8.11
CA GLY A 81 4.76 16.14 6.87
C GLY A 81 5.86 16.97 6.19
N ARG A 82 5.95 16.87 4.85
CA ARG A 82 6.84 17.73 4.06
C ARG A 82 6.53 19.20 4.40
N PRO A 83 7.51 20.01 4.84
CA PRO A 83 7.23 21.38 5.28
C PRO A 83 6.49 22.15 4.19
N ARG A 84 5.44 22.87 4.58
CA ARG A 84 4.69 23.75 3.66
C ARG A 84 5.71 24.66 3.00
N LYS A 85 5.83 24.57 1.67
CA LYS A 85 6.75 25.42 0.90
C LYS A 85 6.39 26.86 1.22
N GLN A 86 7.30 27.57 1.87
CA GLN A 86 7.16 29.01 2.06
C GLN A 86 7.08 29.62 0.66
N GLU A 87 6.04 30.42 0.41
CA GLU A 87 6.06 31.31 -0.74
C GLU A 87 7.19 32.30 -0.50
N PRO A 88 8.11 32.50 -1.47
CA PRO A 88 9.24 33.39 -1.25
C PRO A 88 8.70 34.81 -1.05
N GLU A 89 9.07 35.44 0.06
CA GLU A 89 8.85 36.87 0.24
C GLU A 89 9.48 37.61 -0.94
N LYS A 90 8.72 38.53 -1.56
CA LYS A 90 9.16 39.29 -2.74
C LYS A 90 10.26 40.29 -2.36
N THR A 91 11.48 39.79 -2.25
CA THR A 91 12.68 40.62 -2.29
C THR A 91 13.01 40.91 -3.75
N GLU A 92 12.60 42.10 -4.21
CA GLU A 92 12.83 42.55 -5.58
C GLU A 92 14.33 42.75 -5.86
N ARG A 93 15.00 41.73 -6.43
CA ARG A 93 16.27 41.91 -7.15
C ARG A 93 16.23 41.13 -8.47
N PHE A 94 16.20 41.92 -9.53
CA PHE A 94 16.28 41.54 -10.94
C PHE A 94 17.38 40.51 -11.22
N PHE A 95 17.04 39.50 -12.03
CA PHE A 95 17.82 39.13 -13.21
C PHE A 95 16.84 38.55 -14.25
N ASP A 96 16.87 39.11 -15.47
CA ASP A 96 16.05 38.64 -16.58
C ASP A 96 16.58 37.33 -17.19
N GLY A 97 15.70 36.56 -17.83
CA GLY A 97 16.06 35.31 -18.50
C GLY A 97 15.03 34.18 -18.34
N ALA A 98 13.79 34.41 -18.79
CA ALA A 98 12.71 33.44 -18.64
C ALA A 98 12.40 32.67 -19.94
N GLU A 99 12.95 31.47 -20.09
CA GLU A 99 12.39 30.46 -21.00
C GLU A 99 11.59 29.41 -20.22
N LYS A 100 10.27 29.52 -20.28
CA LYS A 100 9.35 28.53 -19.70
C LYS A 100 9.16 27.39 -20.70
N THR A 101 9.83 26.26 -20.47
CA THR A 101 9.48 25.02 -21.18
C THR A 101 8.02 24.67 -20.88
N LYS A 102 7.19 24.60 -21.93
CA LYS A 102 5.77 24.30 -21.80
C LYS A 102 5.62 22.83 -21.39
N CYS A 103 4.88 22.57 -20.31
CA CYS A 103 4.40 21.22 -20.02
C CYS A 103 3.40 20.81 -21.12
N PHE A 104 3.85 20.11 -22.15
CA PHE A 104 2.98 19.50 -23.14
C PHE A 104 2.16 18.39 -22.47
N SER A 105 0.84 18.43 -22.66
CA SER A 105 -0.10 17.51 -22.01
C SER A 105 -1.12 17.06 -23.03
N GLU A 106 -0.83 15.96 -23.73
CA GLU A 106 -1.80 15.34 -24.63
C GLU A 106 -1.54 13.83 -24.79
N LYS A 107 -2.64 13.10 -24.96
CA LYS A 107 -2.76 11.72 -25.46
C LYS A 107 -4.08 11.66 -26.24
N PRO A 108 -4.27 10.68 -27.13
CA PRO A 108 -3.40 10.33 -28.26
C PRO A 108 -4.23 10.26 -29.56
N ASN A 109 -3.61 10.25 -30.75
CA ASN A 109 -4.06 9.36 -31.82
C ASN A 109 -3.07 9.20 -32.98
N GLU A 110 -3.40 8.26 -33.87
CA GLU A 110 -2.63 7.80 -35.02
C GLU A 110 -2.61 8.79 -36.20
N SER A 111 -1.52 8.78 -36.97
CA SER A 111 -1.56 8.34 -38.38
C SER A 111 -0.15 8.23 -38.97
N VAL A 112 -0.02 7.44 -40.04
CA VAL A 112 1.26 7.06 -40.67
C VAL A 112 1.55 7.92 -41.90
N THR A 113 2.82 8.30 -42.12
CA THR A 113 3.42 8.32 -43.47
C THR A 113 4.95 8.27 -43.38
N VAL A 114 5.61 7.81 -44.45
CA VAL A 114 7.04 7.45 -44.49
C VAL A 114 7.73 8.20 -45.62
N THR A 115 8.94 8.72 -45.39
CA THR A 115 10.02 8.79 -46.39
C THR A 115 11.40 8.95 -45.72
N VAL A 116 12.38 8.20 -46.22
CA VAL A 116 13.84 8.36 -46.02
C VAL A 116 14.38 9.37 -47.06
N GLU A 117 15.64 9.82 -47.15
CA GLU A 117 16.97 9.35 -46.65
C GLU A 117 17.69 10.51 -45.88
N ASP A 118 19.00 10.64 -45.61
CA ASP A 118 20.23 9.93 -46.04
C ASP A 118 21.40 10.19 -45.05
N THR A 119 22.52 9.48 -45.25
CA THR A 119 23.91 9.72 -44.81
C THR A 119 24.38 9.31 -43.40
N VAL A 120 25.65 8.90 -43.35
CA VAL A 120 26.40 8.34 -42.22
C VAL A 120 27.65 9.19 -41.96
N THR A 121 28.07 9.34 -40.71
CA THR A 121 29.51 9.48 -40.39
C THR A 121 29.81 9.08 -38.94
N VAL A 122 30.92 8.34 -38.75
CA VAL A 122 31.48 7.94 -37.46
C VAL A 122 32.86 8.58 -37.34
N THR A 123 33.17 9.19 -36.18
CA THR A 123 34.54 9.26 -35.64
C THR A 123 34.52 9.54 -34.14
N GLU A 124 35.67 9.30 -33.49
CA GLU A 124 35.82 9.26 -32.03
C GLU A 124 36.29 10.61 -31.43
N THR A 125 36.65 10.54 -30.14
CA THR A 125 37.47 11.42 -29.27
C THR A 125 38.36 12.49 -29.94
N VAL A 126 38.73 13.61 -29.29
CA VAL A 126 39.15 13.78 -27.88
C VAL A 126 38.86 15.21 -27.37
N GLU A 127 38.65 15.40 -26.08
CA GLU A 127 38.86 16.69 -25.40
C GLU A 127 39.98 16.57 -24.36
N ASP A 128 40.93 17.51 -24.38
CA ASP A 128 42.12 17.51 -23.53
C ASP A 128 42.06 18.60 -22.45
N ILE A 129 42.74 18.37 -21.32
CA ILE A 129 42.48 19.10 -20.06
C ILE A 129 43.61 20.07 -19.72
N ILE A 130 43.30 21.37 -19.72
CA ILE A 130 44.16 22.39 -19.07
C ILE A 130 43.58 22.71 -17.68
N THR A 131 44.33 22.38 -16.63
CA THR A 131 44.04 22.77 -15.23
C THR A 131 45.31 23.21 -14.52
N PRO A 132 45.18 24.14 -13.55
CA PRO A 132 45.90 23.97 -12.28
C PRO A 132 45.09 24.44 -11.04
N PRO A 133 45.49 24.11 -9.80
CA PRO A 133 45.94 22.77 -9.39
C PRO A 133 45.49 22.35 -7.95
N THR A 134 45.06 21.09 -7.78
CA THR A 134 45.17 20.29 -6.51
C THR A 134 44.36 20.76 -5.25
N PRO A 135 44.07 19.87 -4.24
CA PRO A 135 44.74 18.62 -3.88
C PRO A 135 43.90 17.32 -3.87
N SER A 136 44.47 16.33 -4.57
CA SER A 136 44.52 14.89 -4.26
C SER A 136 43.57 14.31 -3.20
N LYS A 137 42.55 13.56 -3.64
CA LYS A 137 42.08 12.34 -2.96
C LYS A 137 41.65 11.26 -3.96
N GLY A 138 42.47 10.22 -4.11
CA GLY A 138 42.10 8.88 -4.57
C GLY A 138 41.46 8.75 -5.96
N ARG A 139 42.25 8.29 -6.94
CA ARG A 139 41.76 7.80 -8.25
C ARG A 139 40.80 6.63 -8.05
N LYS A 140 39.49 6.91 -7.96
CA LYS A 140 38.46 5.87 -7.91
C LYS A 140 38.54 5.06 -9.21
N SER A 141 38.73 3.74 -9.09
CA SER A 141 38.50 2.83 -10.20
C SER A 141 37.06 3.02 -10.70
N LYS A 142 36.88 3.05 -12.03
CA LYS A 142 35.54 3.03 -12.63
C LYS A 142 34.90 1.69 -12.24
N LYS A 143 33.99 1.70 -11.27
CA LYS A 143 33.11 0.56 -11.03
C LYS A 143 32.21 0.42 -12.25
N VAL A 144 32.27 -0.73 -12.92
CA VAL A 144 31.33 -1.07 -13.99
C VAL A 144 29.94 -1.17 -13.36
N ASP A 145 28.91 -0.76 -14.10
CA ASP A 145 27.54 -0.93 -13.64
C ASP A 145 27.16 -2.42 -13.76
N PRO A 146 26.74 -3.12 -12.68
CA PRO A 146 26.38 -4.53 -12.75
C PRO A 146 25.34 -4.87 -13.81
N PHE A 147 24.47 -3.92 -14.19
CA PHE A 147 23.50 -4.12 -15.27
C PHE A 147 24.15 -4.14 -16.66
N VAL A 148 25.21 -3.38 -16.89
CA VAL A 148 25.96 -3.37 -18.17
C VAL A 148 26.82 -4.63 -18.29
N GLU A 149 27.44 -5.05 -17.18
CA GLU A 149 28.21 -6.30 -17.11
C GLU A 149 27.33 -7.53 -17.38
N PHE A 150 26.13 -7.59 -16.79
CA PHE A 150 25.17 -8.68 -16.99
C PHE A 150 24.42 -8.63 -18.32
N ALA A 151 24.29 -7.46 -18.95
CA ALA A 151 23.77 -7.34 -20.31
C ALA A 151 24.71 -8.04 -21.31
N GLY A 152 26.03 -7.94 -21.14
CA GLY A 152 27.00 -8.71 -21.94
C GLY A 152 26.99 -8.43 -23.45
N GLY A 153 26.38 -7.32 -23.88
CA GLY A 153 26.17 -6.96 -25.29
C GLY A 153 24.76 -7.26 -25.83
N ASP A 154 23.91 -7.92 -25.06
CA ASP A 154 22.48 -8.10 -25.36
C ASP A 154 21.73 -6.77 -25.22
N ALA A 155 21.19 -6.28 -26.33
CA ALA A 155 20.48 -5.01 -26.41
C ALA A 155 19.10 -5.05 -25.72
N GLU A 156 18.34 -6.14 -25.87
CA GLU A 156 17.00 -6.27 -25.33
C GLU A 156 17.04 -6.31 -23.79
N MET A 157 17.99 -7.08 -23.23
CA MET A 157 18.19 -7.11 -21.78
C MET A 157 18.80 -5.81 -21.25
N ALA A 158 19.67 -5.14 -22.01
CA ALA A 158 20.17 -3.81 -21.63
C ALA A 158 19.01 -2.79 -21.54
N GLU A 159 18.09 -2.81 -22.50
CA GLU A 159 16.90 -1.96 -22.50
C GLU A 159 16.00 -2.27 -21.29
N ALA A 160 15.60 -3.52 -21.08
CA ALA A 160 14.73 -3.93 -19.97
C ALA A 160 15.33 -3.59 -18.58
N LEU A 161 16.63 -3.85 -18.38
CA LEU A 161 17.34 -3.47 -17.15
C LEU A 161 17.42 -1.95 -16.97
N SER A 162 17.61 -1.19 -18.06
CA SER A 162 17.61 0.27 -18.02
C SER A 162 16.22 0.85 -17.72
N GLY A 163 15.15 0.31 -18.32
CA GLY A 163 13.76 0.68 -18.11
C GLY A 163 13.30 0.42 -16.68
N PHE A 164 13.68 -0.72 -16.11
CA PHE A 164 13.45 -1.02 -14.70
C PHE A 164 14.21 -0.04 -13.77
N ALA A 165 15.46 0.30 -14.09
CA ALA A 165 16.23 1.30 -13.33
C ALA A 165 15.64 2.71 -13.45
N GLU A 166 15.18 3.11 -14.64
CA GLU A 166 14.46 4.35 -14.94
C GLU A 166 13.16 4.47 -14.14
N MET A 167 12.32 3.44 -14.16
CA MET A 167 11.09 3.34 -13.36
C MET A 167 11.42 3.52 -11.88
N ARG A 168 12.46 2.86 -11.36
CA ARG A 168 12.87 3.01 -9.96
C ARG A 168 13.44 4.40 -9.62
N LYS A 169 14.09 5.11 -10.55
CA LYS A 169 14.43 6.54 -10.40
C LYS A 169 13.15 7.39 -10.32
N LYS A 170 12.19 7.17 -11.23
CA LYS A 170 10.90 7.89 -11.31
C LYS A 170 10.04 7.66 -10.05
N MET A 171 10.04 6.45 -9.48
CA MET A 171 9.47 6.12 -8.15
C MET A 171 10.18 6.81 -6.96
N ARG A 172 11.30 7.52 -7.18
CA ARG A 172 12.20 8.05 -6.14
C ARG A 172 12.76 6.98 -5.20
N LYS A 173 12.90 5.73 -5.70
CA LYS A 173 13.48 4.57 -5.01
C LYS A 173 14.63 3.95 -5.83
N PRO A 174 15.64 4.75 -6.25
CA PRO A 174 16.75 4.27 -7.08
C PRO A 174 17.50 3.12 -6.40
N MET A 175 18.08 2.25 -7.22
CA MET A 175 18.68 1.00 -6.75
C MET A 175 20.20 1.12 -6.63
N THR A 176 20.76 0.68 -5.51
CA THR A 176 22.21 0.62 -5.28
C THR A 176 22.84 -0.56 -6.01
N ASP A 177 24.15 -0.53 -6.25
CA ASP A 177 24.83 -1.59 -7.03
C ASP A 177 24.71 -2.98 -6.38
N ARG A 178 24.69 -3.05 -5.03
CA ARG A 178 24.40 -4.31 -4.30
C ARG A 178 22.95 -4.78 -4.51
N ALA A 179 22.00 -3.86 -4.68
CA ALA A 179 20.62 -4.22 -4.97
C ALA A 179 20.41 -4.57 -6.46
N LYS A 180 21.25 -4.04 -7.38
CA LYS A 180 21.35 -4.53 -8.75
C LYS A 180 21.81 -5.99 -8.76
N THR A 181 22.96 -6.32 -8.15
CA THR A 181 23.45 -7.72 -8.13
C THR A 181 22.47 -8.68 -7.46
N LEU A 182 21.76 -8.25 -6.41
CA LEU A 182 20.68 -9.06 -5.81
C LEU A 182 19.45 -9.23 -6.72
N LEU A 183 19.13 -8.29 -7.61
CA LEU A 183 18.08 -8.48 -8.62
C LEU A 183 18.52 -9.49 -9.68
N LEU A 184 19.77 -9.39 -10.17
CA LEU A 184 20.34 -10.28 -11.17
C LEU A 184 20.37 -11.74 -10.65
N ALA A 185 20.88 -11.96 -9.45
CA ALA A 185 20.86 -13.29 -8.81
C ALA A 185 19.44 -13.82 -8.54
N LYS A 186 18.42 -12.93 -8.43
CA LYS A 186 17.01 -13.35 -8.38
C LYS A 186 16.47 -13.71 -9.76
N LEU A 187 16.86 -12.98 -10.80
CA LEU A 187 16.50 -13.27 -12.19
C LEU A 187 17.03 -14.63 -12.64
N GLU A 188 18.32 -14.90 -12.43
CA GLU A 188 18.95 -16.20 -12.70
C GLU A 188 18.22 -17.35 -11.99
N LYS A 189 17.81 -17.14 -10.72
CA LYS A 189 17.08 -18.14 -9.93
C LYS A 189 15.63 -18.36 -10.43
N LEU A 190 14.97 -17.32 -10.94
CA LEU A 190 13.60 -17.41 -11.47
C LEU A 190 13.55 -17.94 -12.90
N SER A 191 14.57 -17.68 -13.71
CA SER A 191 14.74 -18.32 -15.01
C SER A 191 16.19 -18.29 -15.51
N PRO A 192 16.72 -19.42 -16.02
CA PRO A 192 17.99 -19.44 -16.74
C PRO A 192 17.85 -18.91 -18.19
N ASP A 193 16.62 -18.76 -18.70
CA ASP A 193 16.37 -18.26 -20.06
C ASP A 193 16.32 -16.72 -20.11
N ARG A 194 16.98 -16.17 -21.13
CA ARG A 194 17.14 -14.73 -21.32
C ARG A 194 15.84 -14.03 -21.73
N ALA A 195 15.09 -14.61 -22.65
CA ALA A 195 13.82 -14.05 -23.10
C ALA A 195 12.81 -13.97 -21.93
N ARG A 196 12.80 -14.99 -21.07
CA ARG A 196 12.00 -14.97 -19.84
C ARG A 196 12.50 -14.00 -18.78
N GLN A 197 13.82 -13.76 -18.65
CA GLN A 197 14.35 -12.70 -17.78
C GLN A 197 13.91 -11.29 -18.23
N ILE A 198 13.88 -11.03 -19.53
CA ILE A 198 13.40 -9.77 -20.14
C ILE A 198 11.91 -9.58 -19.84
N ALA A 199 11.06 -10.54 -20.22
CA ALA A 199 9.61 -10.46 -19.99
C ALA A 199 9.23 -10.26 -18.50
N LEU A 200 10.02 -10.82 -17.59
CA LEU A 200 9.87 -10.65 -16.14
C LEU A 200 10.25 -9.24 -15.64
N LEU A 201 11.23 -8.57 -16.27
CA LEU A 201 11.57 -7.17 -16.01
C LEU A 201 10.52 -6.22 -16.58
N ASP A 202 9.98 -6.52 -17.76
CA ASP A 202 8.93 -5.72 -18.39
C ASP A 202 7.61 -5.81 -17.63
N GLU A 203 7.21 -7.01 -17.19
CA GLU A 203 6.07 -7.19 -16.30
C GLU A 203 6.24 -6.39 -15.00
N ALA A 204 7.42 -6.47 -14.37
CA ALA A 204 7.73 -5.71 -13.17
C ALA A 204 7.75 -4.19 -13.41
N THR A 205 8.15 -3.73 -14.60
CA THR A 205 8.16 -2.31 -14.98
C THR A 205 6.75 -1.80 -15.26
N ALA A 206 5.95 -2.53 -16.04
CA ALA A 206 4.56 -2.21 -16.33
C ALA A 206 3.67 -2.19 -15.06
N LYS A 207 3.92 -3.10 -14.12
CA LYS A 207 3.23 -3.17 -12.82
C LYS A 207 3.90 -2.34 -11.71
N ASN A 208 4.93 -1.57 -12.03
CA ASN A 208 5.62 -0.62 -11.13
C ASN A 208 6.15 -1.29 -9.83
N TRP A 209 6.66 -2.52 -9.95
CA TRP A 209 7.15 -3.35 -8.85
C TRP A 209 8.60 -3.01 -8.46
N LEU A 210 8.93 -3.16 -7.18
CA LEU A 210 10.29 -2.93 -6.67
C LEU A 210 11.23 -4.13 -6.84
N SER A 211 10.72 -5.28 -7.27
CA SER A 211 11.44 -6.52 -7.53
C SER A 211 10.68 -7.34 -8.58
N VAL A 212 11.37 -8.29 -9.21
CA VAL A 212 10.79 -9.25 -10.14
C VAL A 212 10.20 -10.44 -9.37
N TYR A 213 9.07 -10.99 -9.81
CA TYR A 213 8.38 -12.16 -9.24
C TYR A 213 7.89 -13.06 -10.37
N ASP A 214 7.76 -14.36 -10.14
CA ASP A 214 6.98 -15.21 -11.04
C ASP A 214 5.48 -15.10 -10.74
N GLY A 215 4.64 -15.53 -11.69
CA GLY A 215 3.19 -15.48 -11.56
C GLY A 215 2.60 -16.45 -10.53
N SER A 216 3.37 -17.39 -9.98
CA SER A 216 2.92 -18.30 -8.92
C SER A 216 3.01 -17.64 -7.53
N ASP A 217 4.02 -16.80 -7.30
CA ASP A 217 4.18 -16.05 -6.04
C ASP A 217 2.99 -15.13 -5.75
N TYR A 218 2.33 -14.59 -6.78
CA TYR A 218 1.14 -13.73 -6.61
C TYR A 218 -0.12 -14.48 -6.17
N ASN A 219 -0.31 -15.74 -6.56
CA ASN A 219 -1.51 -16.52 -6.25
C ASN A 219 -1.43 -17.28 -4.90
N ARG A 220 -0.28 -17.27 -4.22
CA ARG A 220 -0.07 -17.95 -2.93
C ARG A 220 -0.84 -17.35 -1.74
N VAL A 221 -1.48 -16.20 -1.89
CA VAL A 221 -2.02 -15.39 -0.77
C VAL A 221 -3.56 -15.42 -0.68
N SER A 222 -4.27 -15.98 -1.68
CA SER A 222 -5.72 -15.84 -1.83
C SER A 222 -6.56 -17.12 -1.71
N HIS A 223 -5.93 -18.29 -1.51
CA HIS A 223 -6.65 -19.55 -1.31
C HIS A 223 -6.46 -20.04 0.13
N ALA A 224 -7.49 -19.85 0.97
CA ALA A 224 -7.57 -20.53 2.25
C ALA A 224 -7.75 -22.04 2.00
N PRO A 225 -7.09 -22.92 2.79
CA PRO A 225 -7.30 -24.36 2.67
C PRO A 225 -8.73 -24.73 3.13
N PRO A 226 -9.42 -25.64 2.45
CA PRO A 226 -10.75 -26.09 2.85
C PRO A 226 -10.69 -26.78 4.23
N GLY A 227 -11.58 -26.38 5.15
CA GLY A 227 -11.48 -26.76 6.56
C GLY A 227 -10.73 -25.71 7.41
N SER A 228 -10.74 -24.46 6.96
CA SER A 228 -10.36 -23.30 7.76
C SER A 228 -11.43 -22.98 8.81
N LYS A 229 -11.12 -22.09 9.77
CA LYS A 229 -12.14 -21.62 10.71
C LYS A 229 -13.35 -20.94 10.05
N GLY A 230 -13.22 -20.39 8.84
CA GLY A 230 -14.38 -19.85 8.11
C GLY A 230 -15.43 -20.93 7.84
N ASP A 231 -14.97 -22.09 7.35
CA ASP A 231 -15.82 -23.25 7.06
C ASP A 231 -16.50 -23.83 8.32
N GLU A 232 -15.90 -23.61 9.51
CA GLU A 232 -16.46 -23.96 10.81
C GLU A 232 -17.53 -22.96 11.26
N TRP A 233 -17.29 -21.65 11.10
CA TRP A 233 -18.27 -20.61 11.41
C TRP A 233 -19.50 -20.64 10.49
N ASP A 234 -19.33 -20.84 9.18
CA ASP A 234 -20.46 -20.89 8.24
C ASP A 234 -21.42 -22.07 8.57
N ARG A 235 -20.85 -23.20 9.03
CA ARG A 235 -21.63 -24.35 9.53
C ARG A 235 -22.28 -24.06 10.87
N LEU A 236 -21.60 -23.35 11.76
CA LEU A 236 -22.15 -22.96 13.06
C LEU A 236 -23.35 -22.00 12.88
N ILE A 237 -23.21 -20.98 12.03
CA ILE A 237 -24.29 -20.04 11.67
C ILE A 237 -25.48 -20.80 11.09
N ALA A 238 -25.25 -21.73 10.16
CA ALA A 238 -26.31 -22.60 9.62
C ALA A 238 -27.01 -23.48 10.67
N SER A 239 -26.33 -23.80 11.80
CA SER A 239 -26.87 -24.62 12.89
C SER A 239 -27.66 -23.86 13.95
N TYR A 240 -27.60 -22.52 13.99
CA TYR A 240 -28.31 -21.67 14.95
C TYR A 240 -29.57 -20.98 14.39
N GLY A 241 -29.90 -21.22 13.12
CA GLY A 241 -31.06 -20.66 12.45
C GLY A 241 -30.67 -20.07 11.10
N GLY A 242 -31.19 -20.66 10.02
CA GLY A 242 -31.06 -20.09 8.68
C GLY A 242 -31.87 -18.80 8.55
N TYR A 243 -31.59 -18.03 7.50
CA TYR A 243 -32.48 -16.97 7.04
C TYR A 243 -33.36 -17.51 5.90
N ASP A 244 -34.65 -17.17 5.90
CA ASP A 244 -35.50 -17.41 4.73
C ASP A 244 -35.12 -16.46 3.56
N GLU A 245 -35.67 -16.71 2.35
CA GLU A 245 -35.44 -15.84 1.19
C GLU A 245 -35.98 -14.40 1.37
N GLY A 246 -36.76 -14.16 2.44
CA GLY A 246 -37.22 -12.83 2.89
C GLY A 246 -36.35 -12.19 3.97
N GLY A 247 -35.27 -12.84 4.41
CA GLY A 247 -34.35 -12.33 5.44
C GLY A 247 -34.84 -12.48 6.88
N LYS A 248 -35.84 -13.33 7.17
CA LYS A 248 -36.24 -13.65 8.54
C LYS A 248 -35.43 -14.80 9.11
N ILE A 249 -35.10 -14.72 10.40
CA ILE A 249 -34.53 -15.82 11.18
C ILE A 249 -35.56 -16.96 11.24
N ILE A 250 -35.14 -18.18 10.93
CA ILE A 250 -35.94 -19.40 11.03
C ILE A 250 -35.71 -20.01 12.41
N ASP A 251 -36.71 -19.91 13.30
CA ASP A 251 -36.71 -20.60 14.59
C ASP A 251 -36.67 -22.13 14.40
N ILE A 252 -35.66 -22.77 14.98
CA ILE A 252 -35.48 -24.23 15.01
C ILE A 252 -35.70 -24.78 16.42
N THR A 253 -36.88 -24.50 16.96
CA THR A 253 -37.31 -24.83 18.33
C THR A 253 -38.59 -25.70 18.40
N GLU A 254 -38.96 -26.37 17.30
CA GLU A 254 -39.96 -27.45 17.30
C GLU A 254 -39.43 -28.75 16.64
N HIS A 255 -38.61 -29.54 17.34
CA HIS A 255 -38.45 -31.00 17.14
C HIS A 255 -37.56 -31.62 18.25
N GLY A 256 -38.10 -32.54 19.05
CA GLY A 256 -37.33 -33.40 19.97
C GLY A 256 -37.83 -33.41 21.41
#